data_AF-A0A959CY90-F1
#
_entry.id   AF-A0A959CY90-F1
#
_cell.length_a   1.000
_cell.length_b   1.000
_cell.length_c   1.000
_cell.angle_alpha   90.00
_cell.angle_beta   90.00
_cell.angle_gamma   90.00
#
_symmetry.space_group_name_H-M   'P 1'
#
loop_
_entity.id
_entity.type
_entity.pdbx_description
1 polymer ?
#
loop_
_entity_poly.entity_id
_entity_poly.type
_entity_poly.pdbx_seq_one_letter_code
_entity_poly.pdbx_strand_id
1 'polypeptide(L)'
;KEIDGGKMPDFLPETKHIRESEWAVAPLPADLLDRRVEITGPVDRKMVINALNSGASCFMADFEDSNSPGWDNNMQGHINLIDAVNRTISYEAPE
;
A
#
# COMPACT_ATOMS: atom_id res chain seq x y z
N LYS A 1 1.54 5.09 27.97
CA LYS A 1 1.68 5.55 29.38
C LYS A 1 0.82 6.77 29.70
N GLU A 2 0.95 7.92 29.02
CA GLU A 2 0.05 9.07 29.31
C GLU A 2 -1.41 8.77 28.96
N ILE A 3 -1.63 8.11 27.81
CA ILE A 3 -2.96 7.65 27.40
C ILE A 3 -3.53 6.67 28.42
N ASP A 4 -2.74 5.66 28.82
CA ASP A 4 -3.13 4.72 29.89
C ASP A 4 -3.39 5.43 31.24
N GLY A 5 -2.75 6.59 31.47
CA GLY A 5 -2.94 7.47 32.62
C GLY A 5 -4.15 8.41 32.50
N GLY A 6 -5.01 8.22 31.48
CA GLY A 6 -6.27 8.95 31.30
C GLY A 6 -6.18 10.20 30.43
N LYS A 7 -5.01 10.52 29.86
CA LYS A 7 -4.88 11.65 28.92
C LYS A 7 -5.35 11.21 27.53
N MET A 8 -6.50 11.70 27.09
CA MET A 8 -7.02 11.41 25.75
C MET A 8 -6.16 12.10 24.67
N PRO A 9 -5.99 11.49 23.47
CA PRO A 9 -5.39 12.16 22.34
C PRO A 9 -6.16 13.44 21.97
N ASP A 10 -5.42 14.50 21.67
CA ASP A 10 -5.97 15.77 21.18
C ASP A 10 -4.96 16.40 20.21
N PHE A 11 -5.38 17.43 19.48
CA PHE A 11 -4.52 18.17 18.57
C PHE A 11 -3.38 18.84 19.32
N LEU A 12 -2.14 18.61 18.86
CA LEU A 12 -0.95 19.22 19.43
C LEU A 12 -0.98 20.75 19.28
N PRO A 13 -0.87 21.53 20.37
CA PRO A 13 -0.81 22.99 20.31
C PRO A 13 0.41 23.51 19.53
N GLU A 14 1.56 22.82 19.64
CA GLU A 14 2.83 23.20 19.01
C GLU A 14 2.77 23.19 17.47
N THR A 15 1.91 22.36 16.87
CA THR A 15 1.73 22.28 15.41
C THR A 15 0.52 23.05 14.90
N LYS A 16 -0.13 23.88 15.74
CA LYS A 16 -1.29 24.70 15.35
C LYS A 16 -0.99 25.59 14.14
N HIS A 17 0.19 26.20 14.12
CA HIS A 17 0.62 27.07 13.04
C HIS A 17 0.69 26.37 11.67
N ILE A 18 0.96 25.05 11.62
CA ILE A 18 0.94 24.28 10.37
C ILE A 18 -0.50 24.09 9.89
N ARG A 19 -1.41 23.72 10.81
CA ARG A 19 -2.83 23.48 10.49
C ARG A 19 -3.57 24.74 10.04
N GLU A 20 -3.13 25.91 10.51
CA GLU A 20 -3.71 27.22 10.18
C GLU A 20 -2.99 27.96 9.05
N SER A 21 -1.91 27.40 8.51
CA SER A 21 -1.18 27.99 7.39
C SER A 21 -1.74 27.55 6.03
N GLU A 22 -1.60 28.41 5.02
CA GLU A 22 -1.96 28.06 3.64
C GLU A 22 -0.81 27.29 2.98
N TRP A 23 -1.00 25.98 2.82
CA TRP A 23 -0.10 25.12 2.07
C TRP A 23 -0.87 23.97 1.42
N ALA A 24 -0.24 23.35 0.43
CA ALA A 24 -0.74 22.14 -0.21
C ALA A 24 0.42 21.15 -0.40
N VAL A 25 0.07 19.88 -0.59
CA VAL A 25 1.04 18.87 -1.04
C VAL A 25 1.54 19.20 -2.46
N ALA A 26 2.64 18.57 -2.87
CA ALA A 26 3.12 18.68 -4.25
C ALA A 26 2.07 18.20 -5.26
N PRO A 27 2.13 18.67 -6.53
CA PRO A 27 1.23 18.19 -7.58
C PRO A 27 1.25 16.67 -7.72
N LEU A 28 0.07 16.09 -7.89
CA LEU A 28 -0.08 14.64 -8.06
C LEU A 28 0.23 14.23 -9.51
N PRO A 29 0.88 13.07 -9.73
CA PRO A 29 1.03 12.49 -11.05
C PRO A 29 -0.33 12.05 -11.60
N ALA A 30 -0.46 12.02 -12.94
CA ALA A 30 -1.74 11.82 -13.62
C ALA A 30 -2.40 10.47 -13.32
N ASP A 31 -1.60 9.44 -13.10
CA ASP A 31 -2.03 8.08 -12.75
C ASP A 31 -2.66 7.98 -11.34
N LEU A 32 -2.37 8.92 -10.44
CA LEU A 32 -2.93 8.96 -9.08
C LEU A 32 -4.14 9.89 -8.93
N LEU A 33 -4.60 10.53 -10.03
CA LEU A 33 -5.76 11.42 -9.98
C LEU A 33 -7.10 10.66 -9.88
N ASP A 34 -7.16 9.42 -10.38
CA ASP A 34 -8.35 8.56 -10.29
C ASP A 34 -8.05 7.31 -9.47
N ARG A 35 -8.51 7.32 -8.22
CA ARG A 35 -8.34 6.24 -7.24
C ARG A 35 -9.69 5.73 -6.73
N ARG A 36 -10.72 5.74 -7.58
CA ARG A 36 -12.11 5.45 -7.21
C ARG A 36 -12.32 4.07 -6.55
N VAL A 37 -11.51 3.09 -6.93
CA VAL A 37 -11.49 1.75 -6.35
C VAL A 37 -10.05 1.29 -6.26
N GLU A 38 -9.65 0.84 -5.08
CA GLU A 38 -8.34 0.24 -4.82
C GLU A 38 -8.54 -1.17 -4.30
N ILE A 39 -7.77 -2.11 -4.82
CA ILE A 39 -7.72 -3.47 -4.29
C ILE A 39 -6.45 -3.62 -3.47
N THR A 40 -6.54 -4.30 -2.34
CA THR A 40 -5.41 -4.62 -1.47
C THR A 40 -5.21 -6.13 -1.47
N GLY A 41 -3.97 -6.59 -1.32
CA GLY A 41 -3.71 -8.02 -1.24
C GLY A 41 -2.23 -8.36 -1.08
N PRO A 42 -1.94 -9.61 -0.71
CA PRO A 42 -0.59 -10.05 -0.45
C PRO A 42 0.25 -10.09 -1.73
N VAL A 43 1.55 -10.21 -1.54
CA VAL A 43 2.56 -10.26 -2.60
C VAL A 43 2.81 -11.66 -3.16
N ASP A 44 1.87 -12.59 -2.94
CA ASP A 44 1.85 -13.89 -3.62
C ASP A 44 1.71 -13.69 -5.14
N ARG A 45 2.40 -14.52 -5.93
CA ARG A 45 2.54 -14.33 -7.38
C ARG A 45 1.20 -14.35 -8.12
N LYS A 46 0.32 -15.28 -7.77
CA LYS A 46 -1.02 -15.37 -8.38
C LYS A 46 -1.90 -14.21 -7.94
N MET A 47 -1.81 -13.81 -6.67
CA MET A 47 -2.58 -12.68 -6.13
C MET A 47 -2.20 -11.35 -6.77
N VAL A 48 -0.90 -11.08 -6.95
CA VAL A 48 -0.43 -9.88 -7.67
C VAL A 48 -1.03 -9.81 -9.08
N ILE A 49 -1.00 -10.92 -9.83
CA ILE A 49 -1.58 -10.98 -11.18
C ILE A 49 -3.10 -10.71 -11.15
N ASN A 50 -3.82 -11.37 -10.25
CA ASN A 50 -5.27 -11.22 -10.14
C ASN A 50 -5.66 -9.79 -9.75
N ALA A 51 -4.94 -9.19 -8.81
CA ALA A 51 -5.19 -7.83 -8.35
C ALA A 51 -4.96 -6.80 -9.46
N LEU A 52 -3.86 -6.91 -10.21
CA LEU A 52 -3.57 -6.04 -11.35
C LEU A 52 -4.59 -6.20 -12.50
N ASN A 53 -5.19 -7.38 -12.64
CA ASN A 53 -6.22 -7.65 -13.67
C ASN A 53 -7.66 -7.40 -13.18
N SER A 54 -7.86 -6.93 -11.96
CA SER A 54 -9.19 -6.80 -11.34
C SER A 54 -10.07 -5.68 -11.92
N GLY A 55 -9.46 -4.72 -12.63
CA GLY A 55 -10.12 -3.49 -13.07
C GLY A 55 -10.18 -2.39 -12.00
N ALA A 56 -9.60 -2.61 -10.81
CA ALA A 56 -9.37 -1.55 -9.84
C ALA A 56 -8.41 -0.49 -10.40
N SER A 57 -8.55 0.77 -9.96
CA SER A 57 -7.66 1.87 -10.36
C SER A 57 -6.26 1.70 -9.81
N CYS A 58 -6.13 1.12 -8.60
CA CYS A 58 -4.85 0.86 -7.95
C CYS A 58 -4.85 -0.50 -7.27
N PHE A 59 -3.67 -1.11 -7.20
CA PHE A 59 -3.38 -2.27 -6.37
C PHE A 59 -2.34 -1.90 -5.31
N MET A 60 -2.71 -1.99 -4.04
CA MET A 60 -1.76 -1.91 -2.92
C MET A 60 -1.21 -3.31 -2.64
N ALA A 61 0.00 -3.56 -3.14
CA ALA A 61 0.74 -4.79 -2.87
C ALA A 61 1.28 -4.77 -1.44
N ASP A 62 0.84 -5.72 -0.63
CA ASP A 62 0.98 -5.64 0.82
C ASP A 62 2.04 -6.60 1.37
N PHE A 63 2.97 -6.03 2.15
CA PHE A 63 3.98 -6.76 2.93
C PHE A 63 3.70 -6.69 4.44
N GLU A 64 2.59 -6.06 4.83
CA GLU A 64 2.18 -5.83 6.20
C GLU A 64 1.01 -6.76 6.58
N ASP A 65 -0.16 -6.26 6.93
CA ASP A 65 -1.17 -7.03 7.68
C ASP A 65 -1.76 -8.23 6.92
N SER A 66 -1.80 -8.21 5.58
CA SER A 66 -2.30 -9.34 4.79
C SER A 66 -1.22 -10.36 4.38
N ASN A 67 0.05 -10.11 4.71
CA ASN A 67 1.18 -10.96 4.34
C ASN A 67 1.88 -11.53 5.57
N SER A 68 1.97 -12.86 5.68
CA SER A 68 2.83 -13.48 6.71
C SER A 68 4.29 -13.09 6.44
N PRO A 69 4.99 -12.40 7.36
CA PRO A 69 6.26 -11.74 7.07
C PRO A 69 7.46 -12.72 7.12
N GLY A 70 7.26 -13.95 6.64
CA GLY A 70 8.32 -14.92 6.47
C GLY A 70 9.36 -14.43 5.46
N TRP A 71 10.62 -14.80 5.67
CA TRP A 71 11.72 -14.41 4.78
C TRP A 71 11.41 -14.72 3.31
N ASP A 72 10.95 -15.95 3.03
CA ASP A 72 10.63 -16.38 1.67
C ASP A 72 9.49 -15.56 1.06
N ASN A 73 8.44 -15.26 1.83
CA ASN A 73 7.33 -14.44 1.35
C ASN A 73 7.79 -13.03 0.99
N ASN A 74 8.64 -12.42 1.84
CA ASN A 74 9.14 -11.06 1.58
C ASN A 74 10.10 -11.04 0.37
N MET A 75 11.04 -11.98 0.31
CA MET A 75 11.99 -12.06 -0.80
C MET A 75 11.28 -12.37 -2.13
N GLN A 76 10.37 -13.35 -2.14
CA GLN A 76 9.60 -13.66 -3.34
C GLN A 76 8.63 -12.54 -3.70
N GLY A 77 8.05 -11.85 -2.71
CA GLY A 77 7.20 -10.69 -2.94
C GLY A 77 7.92 -9.59 -3.70
N HIS A 78 9.16 -9.27 -3.33
CA HIS A 78 9.96 -8.29 -4.08
C HIS A 78 10.23 -8.75 -5.52
N ILE A 79 10.57 -10.03 -5.72
CA ILE A 79 10.78 -10.61 -7.07
C ILE A 79 9.49 -10.51 -7.90
N ASN A 80 8.33 -10.86 -7.31
CA ASN A 80 7.03 -10.77 -7.95
C ASN A 80 6.71 -9.33 -8.39
N LEU A 81 6.99 -8.32 -7.55
CA LEU A 81 6.75 -6.92 -7.91
C LEU A 81 7.71 -6.40 -8.99
N ILE A 82 8.98 -6.82 -8.98
CA ILE A 82 9.92 -6.51 -10.07
C ILE A 82 9.40 -7.06 -11.40
N ASP A 83 8.96 -8.33 -11.41
CA ASP A 83 8.39 -8.95 -12.60
C ASP A 83 7.08 -8.28 -13.04
N ALA A 84 6.24 -7.85 -12.09
CA ALA A 84 4.98 -7.17 -12.39
C ALA A 84 5.23 -5.80 -13.04
N VAL A 85 6.15 -5.00 -12.51
CA VAL A 85 6.54 -3.69 -13.08
C VAL A 85 7.14 -3.86 -14.47
N ASN A 86 7.98 -4.89 -14.67
CA ASN A 86 8.58 -5.20 -15.97
C ASN A 86 7.61 -5.90 -16.95
N ARG A 87 6.39 -6.23 -16.51
CA ARG A 87 5.37 -6.96 -17.28
C ARG A 87 5.84 -8.34 -17.75
N THR A 88 6.68 -8.99 -16.95
CA THR A 88 7.21 -10.34 -17.17
C THR A 88 6.63 -11.37 -16.19
N ILE A 89 5.81 -10.93 -15.22
CA ILE A 89 5.18 -11.83 -14.25
C ILE A 89 4.22 -12.80 -14.94
N SER A 90 4.35 -14.08 -14.61
CA SER A 90 3.45 -15.16 -15.04
C SER A 90 3.32 -16.18 -13.92
N TYR A 91 2.22 -16.93 -13.94
CA TYR A 91 1.95 -17.99 -12.98
C TYR A 91 1.37 -19.20 -13.72
N GLU A 92 1.96 -20.36 -13.51
CA GLU A 92 1.47 -21.64 -14.00
C GLU A 92 0.96 -22.44 -12.79
N ALA A 93 -0.28 -22.92 -12.88
CA ALA A 93 -0.86 -23.71 -11.79
C ALA A 93 -0.23 -25.12 -11.81
N PRO A 94 0.05 -25.71 -10.63
CA PRO A 94 0.38 -27.13 -10.57
C PRO A 94 -0.80 -27.97 -11.09
N GLU A 95 -0.49 -29.06 -11.81
CA GLU A 95 -1.47 -30.07 -12.27
C GLU A 95 -2.24 -30.71 -11.11
#